data_AF-A0A7V4V682-F1
#
_entry.id   AF-A0A7V4V682-F1
#
_cell.length_a   1.000
_cell.length_b   1.000
_cell.length_c   1.000
_cell.angle_alpha   90.00
_cell.angle_beta   90.00
_cell.angle_gamma   90.00
#
_symmetry.space_group_name_H-M   'P 1'
#
loop_
_entity.id
_entity.type
_entity.pdbx_description
1 polymer ?
#
loop_
_entity_poly.entity_id
_entity_poly.type
_entity_poly.pdbx_seq_one_letter_code
_entity_poly.pdbx_strand_id
1 'polypeptide(L)'
;MVIFCKLHIKLLINCLVYFFAPLSWLLGVDLKDILIFGQLVGQKTFFNEFVAYANWVHMYTTNPNVVSPRFTIMLSYALCNLSNFLSIGIQIGSIGSISPQCKITLVQLGIKSFFAGILACLQTAIIAGFC
;
A
#
# COMPACT_ATOMS: atom_id res chain seq x y z
N MET A 1 -1.35 -0.66 -28.87
CA MET A 1 -0.42 -0.97 -27.76
C MET A 1 -0.92 -0.48 -26.39
N VAL A 2 -1.45 0.74 -26.24
CA VAL A 2 -1.90 1.31 -24.95
C VAL A 2 -3.08 0.56 -24.29
N ILE A 3 -4.03 0.06 -25.08
CA ILE A 3 -5.23 -0.66 -24.58
C ILE A 3 -4.84 -1.99 -23.91
N PHE A 4 -3.87 -2.72 -24.49
CA PHE A 4 -3.41 -4.00 -23.97
C PHE A 4 -2.70 -3.83 -22.61
N CYS A 5 -1.89 -2.78 -22.47
CA CYS A 5 -1.23 -2.44 -21.20
C CYS A 5 -2.25 -2.07 -20.10
N LYS A 6 -3.29 -1.29 -20.43
CA LYS A 6 -4.37 -0.97 -19.49
C LYS A 6 -5.13 -2.22 -19.01
N LEU A 7 -5.31 -3.21 -19.88
CA LEU A 7 -5.98 -4.46 -19.52
C LEU A 7 -5.17 -5.29 -18.52
N HIS A 8 -3.85 -5.43 -18.75
CA HIS A 8 -2.97 -6.14 -17.82
C HIS A 8 -2.88 -5.47 -16.45
N ILE A 9 -2.80 -4.14 -16.41
CA ILE A 9 -2.79 -3.38 -15.15
C ILE A 9 -4.10 -3.59 -14.39
N LYS A 10 -5.24 -3.58 -15.09
CA LYS A 10 -6.55 -3.78 -14.46
C LYS A 10 -6.71 -5.21 -13.91
N LEU A 11 -6.19 -6.20 -14.64
CA LEU A 11 -6.15 -7.59 -14.17
C LEU A 11 -5.28 -7.71 -12.90
N LEU A 12 -4.10 -7.09 -12.90
CA LEU A 12 -3.20 -7.07 -11.75
C LEU A 12 -3.89 -6.44 -10.53
N ILE A 13 -4.53 -5.27 -10.70
CA ILE A 13 -5.26 -4.60 -9.62
C ILE A 13 -6.35 -5.52 -9.05
N ASN A 14 -7.11 -6.22 -9.88
CA ASN A 14 -8.12 -7.16 -9.41
C ASN A 14 -7.53 -8.28 -8.55
N CYS A 15 -6.41 -8.88 -8.97
CA CYS A 15 -5.71 -9.89 -8.17
C CYS A 15 -5.25 -9.33 -6.82
N LEU A 16 -4.75 -8.08 -6.80
CA LEU A 16 -4.36 -7.40 -5.57
C LEU A 16 -5.55 -7.17 -4.65
N VAL A 17 -6.72 -6.80 -5.17
CA VAL A 17 -7.93 -6.65 -4.37
C VAL A 17 -8.25 -7.95 -3.64
N TYR A 18 -8.28 -9.09 -4.34
CA TYR A 18 -8.61 -10.37 -3.72
C TYR A 18 -7.54 -10.84 -2.73
N PHE A 19 -6.26 -10.49 -2.94
CA PHE A 19 -5.20 -10.82 -2.01
C PHE A 19 -5.24 -9.98 -0.73
N PHE A 20 -5.50 -8.68 -0.84
CA PHE A 20 -5.50 -7.74 0.28
C PHE A 20 -6.86 -7.59 0.96
N ALA A 21 -7.97 -8.02 0.36
CA ALA A 21 -9.29 -7.97 0.99
C ALA A 21 -9.39 -8.76 2.30
N PRO A 22 -8.89 -10.00 2.42
CA PRO A 22 -8.86 -10.71 3.70
C PRO A 22 -8.04 -9.96 4.75
N LEU A 23 -6.95 -9.30 4.33
CA LEU A 23 -6.15 -8.48 5.22
C LEU A 23 -6.95 -7.27 5.72
N SER A 24 -7.62 -6.53 4.83
CA SER A 24 -8.49 -5.40 5.20
C SER A 24 -9.57 -5.80 6.21
N TRP A 25 -10.15 -6.99 6.05
CA TRP A 25 -11.12 -7.53 7.01
C TRP A 25 -10.50 -7.75 8.40
N LEU A 26 -9.29 -8.32 8.46
CA LEU A 26 -8.56 -8.53 9.72
C LEU A 26 -8.19 -7.21 10.41
N LEU A 27 -8.04 -6.11 9.67
CA LEU A 27 -7.77 -4.78 10.24
C LEU A 27 -9.03 -4.12 10.85
N GLY A 28 -10.21 -4.73 10.68
CA GLY A 28 -11.48 -4.20 11.19
C GLY A 28 -12.12 -3.12 10.31
N VAL A 29 -11.82 -3.12 9.01
CA VAL A 29 -12.49 -2.27 8.01
C VAL A 29 -13.94 -2.76 7.80
N ASP A 30 -14.87 -1.83 7.60
CA ASP A 30 -16.28 -2.14 7.34
C ASP A 30 -16.44 -3.04 6.10
N LEU A 31 -17.35 -4.02 6.15
CA LEU A 31 -17.52 -5.04 5.09
C LEU A 31 -17.70 -4.46 3.69
N LYS A 32 -18.41 -3.33 3.58
CA LYS A 32 -18.65 -2.62 2.32
C LYS A 32 -17.40 -1.99 1.71
N ASP A 33 -16.39 -1.69 2.52
CA ASP A 33 -15.21 -0.92 2.13
C ASP A 33 -13.95 -1.78 1.99
N ILE A 34 -14.03 -3.07 2.36
CA ILE A 34 -12.91 -4.03 2.33
C ILE A 34 -12.22 -4.09 0.98
N LEU A 35 -13.00 -4.13 -0.11
CA LEU A 35 -12.46 -4.24 -1.46
C LEU A 35 -11.71 -2.97 -1.85
N ILE A 36 -12.26 -1.80 -1.51
CA ILE A 36 -11.65 -0.50 -1.79
C ILE A 36 -10.35 -0.35 -0.99
N PHE A 37 -10.38 -0.69 0.31
CA PHE A 37 -9.20 -0.66 1.17
C PHE A 37 -8.09 -1.59 0.63
N GLY A 38 -8.46 -2.83 0.29
CA GLY A 38 -7.54 -3.83 -0.23
C GLY A 38 -6.92 -3.41 -1.56
N GLN A 39 -7.71 -2.79 -2.44
CA GLN A 39 -7.23 -2.22 -3.69
C GLN A 39 -6.14 -1.16 -3.45
N LEU A 40 -6.39 -0.20 -2.57
CA LEU A 40 -5.48 0.92 -2.32
C LEU A 40 -4.20 0.48 -1.61
N VAL A 41 -4.30 -0.43 -0.63
CA VAL A 41 -3.13 -1.04 0.03
C VAL A 41 -2.33 -1.90 -0.96
N GLY A 42 -3.00 -2.64 -1.84
CA GLY A 42 -2.33 -3.41 -2.89
C GLY A 42 -1.62 -2.52 -3.91
N GLN A 43 -2.27 -1.44 -4.36
CA GLN A 43 -1.66 -0.45 -5.24
C GLN A 43 -0.42 0.19 -4.62
N LYS A 44 -0.49 0.57 -3.34
CA LYS A 44 0.66 1.07 -2.59
C LYS A 44 1.82 0.06 -2.62
N THR A 45 1.52 -1.19 -2.30
CA THR A 45 2.52 -2.23 -2.09
C THR A 45 3.28 -2.56 -3.38
N PHE A 46 2.56 -2.66 -4.50
CA PHE A 46 3.14 -3.01 -5.80
C PHE A 46 3.70 -1.82 -6.58
N PHE A 47 3.03 -0.67 -6.54
CA PHE A 47 3.46 0.53 -7.24
C PHE A 47 4.18 1.48 -6.27
N ASN A 48 3.42 2.33 -5.58
CA ASN A 48 3.86 3.20 -4.50
C ASN A 48 2.64 3.89 -3.86
N GLU A 49 2.87 4.52 -2.71
CA GLU A 49 1.91 5.29 -1.94
C GLU A 49 1.33 6.49 -2.70
N PHE A 50 2.11 7.18 -3.53
CA PHE A 50 1.62 8.34 -4.30
C PHE A 50 0.54 7.94 -5.31
N VAL A 51 0.71 6.81 -6.01
CA VAL A 51 -0.29 6.26 -6.92
C VAL A 51 -1.55 5.86 -6.17
N ALA A 52 -1.41 5.26 -4.99
CA ALA A 52 -2.55 4.91 -4.15
C ALA A 52 -3.30 6.15 -3.65
N TYR A 53 -2.59 7.19 -3.17
CA TYR A 53 -3.20 8.46 -2.76
C TYR A 53 -3.88 9.18 -3.92
N ALA A 54 -3.28 9.20 -5.11
CA ALA A 54 -3.89 9.81 -6.28
C ALA A 54 -5.20 9.11 -6.65
N ASN A 55 -5.22 7.78 -6.64
CA ASN A 55 -6.43 7.00 -6.89
C ASN A 55 -7.48 7.22 -5.79
N TRP A 56 -7.06 7.27 -4.52
CA TRP A 56 -7.94 7.60 -3.40
C TRP A 56 -8.62 8.97 -3.56
N VAL A 57 -7.84 10.02 -3.84
CA VAL A 57 -8.37 11.39 -4.04
C VAL A 57 -9.35 11.41 -5.22
N HIS A 58 -9.06 10.70 -6.31
CA HIS A 58 -9.96 10.59 -7.44
C HIS A 58 -11.29 9.90 -7.06
N MET A 59 -11.24 8.82 -6.28
CA MET A 59 -12.45 8.15 -5.79
C MET A 59 -13.27 9.06 -4.85
N TYR A 60 -12.60 9.74 -3.91
CA TYR A 60 -13.22 10.62 -2.94
C TYR A 60 -13.90 11.83 -3.61
N THR A 61 -13.24 12.44 -4.60
CA THR A 61 -13.79 13.60 -5.34
C THR A 61 -14.95 13.23 -6.26
N THR A 62 -14.91 12.04 -6.86
CA THR A 62 -15.99 11.57 -7.73
C THR A 62 -17.24 11.24 -6.92
N ASN A 63 -17.08 10.78 -5.68
CA ASN A 63 -18.18 10.23 -4.91
C ASN A 63 -17.92 10.35 -3.38
N PRO A 64 -18.12 11.55 -2.80
CA PRO A 64 -17.67 11.86 -1.43
C PRO A 64 -18.40 11.07 -0.33
N ASN A 65 -19.60 10.54 -0.60
CA ASN A 65 -20.38 9.77 0.37
C ASN A 65 -20.06 8.26 0.39
N VAL A 66 -19.07 7.80 -0.39
CA VAL A 66 -18.80 6.36 -0.54
C VAL A 66 -18.20 5.74 0.72
N VAL A 67 -17.55 6.53 1.58
CA VAL A 67 -16.70 6.03 2.66
C VAL A 67 -16.93 6.76 3.98
N SER A 68 -16.79 6.04 5.10
CA SER A 68 -16.94 6.62 6.43
C SER A 68 -15.72 7.49 6.83
N PRO A 69 -15.88 8.45 7.75
CA PRO A 69 -14.73 9.20 8.30
C PRO A 69 -13.66 8.27 8.89
N ARG A 70 -14.11 7.20 9.56
CA ARG A 70 -13.24 6.13 10.11
C ARG A 70 -12.40 5.48 9.02
N PHE A 71 -13.00 5.11 7.89
CA PHE A 71 -12.29 4.55 6.73
C PHE A 71 -11.17 5.49 6.26
N THR A 72 -11.48 6.79 6.10
CA THR A 72 -10.53 7.79 5.62
C THR A 72 -9.33 7.93 6.56
N ILE A 73 -9.56 7.90 7.88
CA ILE A 73 -8.49 7.93 8.88
C ILE A 73 -7.63 6.67 8.78
N MET A 74 -8.24 5.48 8.84
CA MET A 74 -7.52 4.20 8.74
C MET A 74 -6.69 4.11 7.46
N LEU A 75 -7.27 4.46 6.32
CA LEU A 75 -6.60 4.42 5.03
C LEU A 75 -5.43 5.40 4.99
N SER A 76 -5.58 6.61 5.53
CA SER A 76 -4.51 7.60 5.54
C SER A 76 -3.28 7.09 6.29
N TYR A 77 -3.47 6.44 7.44
CA TYR A 77 -2.38 5.80 8.18
C TYR A 77 -1.83 4.56 7.48
N ALA A 78 -2.69 3.75 6.86
CA ALA A 78 -2.27 2.58 6.10
C ALA A 78 -1.44 2.95 4.87
N LEU A 79 -1.68 4.11 4.25
CA LEU A 79 -0.95 4.58 3.07
C LEU A 79 0.30 5.41 3.40
N CYS A 80 0.41 5.97 4.61
CA CYS A 80 1.48 6.89 5.00
C CYS A 80 2.81 6.17 5.33
N ASN A 81 3.38 5.46 4.36
CA ASN A 81 4.73 4.92 4.46
C ASN A 81 5.35 4.66 3.08
N LEU A 82 6.63 4.28 3.08
CA LEU A 82 7.37 3.88 1.88
C LEU A 82 7.54 2.35 1.79
N SER A 83 6.65 1.53 2.36
CA SER A 83 6.80 0.06 2.34
C SER A 83 6.27 -0.56 1.04
N ASN A 84 7.01 -0.33 -0.05
CA ASN A 84 6.70 -0.82 -1.39
C ASN A 84 7.97 -1.45 -2.01
N PHE A 85 7.84 -2.19 -3.12
CA PHE A 85 9.00 -2.83 -3.77
C PHE A 85 10.04 -1.82 -4.27
N LEU A 86 9.60 -0.64 -4.74
CA LEU A 86 10.48 0.42 -5.22
C LEU A 86 11.41 0.92 -4.10
N SER A 87 10.91 1.03 -2.88
CA SER A 87 11.66 1.51 -1.72
C SER A 87 12.77 0.58 -1.25
N ILE A 88 12.69 -0.72 -1.54
CA ILE A 88 13.80 -1.65 -1.33
C ILE A 88 15.00 -1.21 -2.18
N GLY A 89 14.74 -0.91 -3.46
CA GLY A 89 15.74 -0.39 -4.38
C GLY A 89 16.29 0.97 -3.94
N ILE A 90 15.42 1.87 -3.48
CA ILE A 90 15.83 3.18 -2.94
C ILE A 90 16.78 3.00 -1.74
N GLN A 91 16.46 2.13 -0.78
CA GLN A 91 17.31 1.90 0.39
C GLN A 91 18.67 1.27 0.03
N ILE A 92 18.69 0.31 -0.90
CA ILE A 92 19.93 -0.29 -1.37
C ILE A 92 20.79 0.74 -2.12
N GLY A 93 20.17 1.57 -2.96
CA GLY A 93 20.87 2.61 -3.72
C GLY A 93 21.40 3.73 -2.82
N SER A 94 20.55 4.28 -1.95
CA SER A 94 20.89 5.40 -1.07
C SER A 94 21.94 4.99 -0.03
N ILE A 95 21.64 4.01 0.82
CA ILE A 95 22.55 3.58 1.90
C ILE A 95 23.78 2.89 1.31
N GLY A 96 23.62 2.12 0.23
CA GLY A 96 24.73 1.45 -0.43
C GLY A 96 25.72 2.39 -1.11
N SER A 97 25.31 3.61 -1.50
CA SER A 97 26.24 4.63 -2.01
C SER A 97 27.07 5.27 -0.89
N ILE A 98 26.50 5.40 0.31
CA ILE A 98 27.17 5.93 1.50
C ILE A 98 28.09 4.89 2.14
N SER A 99 27.65 3.63 2.20
CA SER A 99 28.39 2.51 2.80
C SER A 99 28.35 1.28 1.88
N PRO A 100 29.31 1.16 0.94
CA PRO A 100 29.34 0.07 -0.03
C PRO A 100 29.41 -1.32 0.60
N GLN A 101 30.09 -1.46 1.75
CA GLN A 101 30.18 -2.71 2.50
C GLN A 101 28.82 -3.19 3.03
N CYS A 102 27.85 -2.30 3.23
CA CYS A 102 26.52 -2.66 3.72
C CYS A 102 25.57 -3.17 2.63
N LYS A 103 25.92 -3.07 1.34
CA LYS A 103 25.03 -3.44 0.22
C LYS A 103 24.52 -4.88 0.32
N ILE A 104 25.40 -5.82 0.65
CA ILE A 104 25.06 -7.24 0.79
C ILE A 104 24.03 -7.43 1.89
N THR A 105 24.25 -6.83 3.07
CA THR A 105 23.33 -6.87 4.19
C THR A 105 21.97 -6.24 3.84
N LEU A 106 21.96 -5.11 3.13
CA LEU A 106 20.73 -4.44 2.69
C LEU A 106 19.90 -5.30 1.72
N VAL A 107 20.57 -5.96 0.77
CA VAL A 107 19.90 -6.89 -0.15
C VAL A 107 19.31 -8.08 0.61
N GLN A 108 20.06 -8.66 1.54
CA GLN A 108 19.59 -9.78 2.37
C GLN A 108 18.40 -9.41 3.27
N LEU A 109 18.37 -8.17 3.77
CA LEU A 109 17.30 -7.68 4.64
C LEU A 109 16.13 -7.06 3.88
N GLY A 110 16.26 -6.75 2.59
CA GLY A 110 15.29 -5.93 1.84
C GLY A 110 13.85 -6.48 1.87
N ILE A 111 13.67 -7.79 1.69
CA ILE A 111 12.34 -8.41 1.76
C ILE A 111 11.81 -8.40 3.21
N LYS A 112 12.68 -8.63 4.19
CA LYS A 112 12.29 -8.62 5.62
C LYS A 112 11.87 -7.22 6.07
N SER A 113 12.64 -6.19 5.71
CA SER A 113 12.32 -4.80 6.04
C SER A 113 11.05 -4.31 5.35
N PHE A 114 10.79 -4.77 4.13
CA PHE A 114 9.54 -4.53 3.42
C PHE A 114 8.32 -5.06 4.20
N PHE A 115 8.33 -6.34 4.61
CA PHE A 115 7.22 -6.90 5.39
C PHE A 115 7.08 -6.23 6.77
N ALA A 116 8.20 -5.94 7.44
CA ALA A 116 8.18 -5.20 8.70
C ALA A 116 7.54 -3.81 8.54
N GLY A 117 7.85 -3.10 7.46
CA GLY A 117 7.27 -1.80 7.15
C GLY A 117 5.76 -1.86 6.85
N ILE A 118 5.30 -2.90 6.15
CA ILE A 118 3.86 -3.14 5.94
C ILE A 118 3.17 -3.35 7.29
N LEU A 119 3.65 -4.30 8.09
CA LEU A 119 3.05 -4.63 9.39
C LEU A 119 2.99 -3.42 10.33
N ALA A 120 4.07 -2.64 10.41
CA ALA A 120 4.12 -1.44 11.24
C ALA A 120 3.01 -0.44 10.89
N CYS A 121 2.69 -0.29 9.60
CA CYS A 121 1.69 0.68 9.17
C CYS A 121 0.26 0.15 9.19
N LEU A 122 0.10 -1.16 9.03
CA LEU A 122 -1.18 -1.79 9.32
C LEU A 122 -1.52 -1.68 10.81
N GLN A 123 -0.53 -1.84 11.69
CA GLN A 123 -0.71 -1.64 13.12
C GLN A 123 -1.13 -0.20 13.46
N THR A 124 -0.46 0.82 12.91
CA THR A 124 -0.86 2.22 13.14
C THR A 124 -2.25 2.52 12.57
N ALA A 125 -2.62 1.93 11.43
CA ALA A 125 -3.96 2.06 10.87
C ALA A 125 -5.05 1.44 11.77
N ILE A 126 -4.79 0.29 12.38
CA ILE A 126 -5.70 -0.32 13.36
C ILE A 126 -5.89 0.62 14.56
N ILE A 127 -4.79 1.13 15.12
CA ILE A 127 -4.83 2.03 16.28
C ILE A 127 -5.63 3.30 15.92
N ALA A 128 -5.35 3.91 14.77
CA ALA A 128 -6.04 5.10 14.30
C ALA A 128 -7.54 4.86 14.00
N GLY A 129 -7.91 3.64 13.61
CA GLY A 129 -9.31 3.26 13.37
C GLY A 129 -10.08 2.88 14.63
N PHE A 130 -9.41 2.75 15.77
CA PHE A 130 -10.02 2.46 17.06
C PHE A 130 -10.38 3.74 17.83
N CYS A 131 -9.57 4.79 17.68
CA CYS A 131 -9.80 6.12 18.24
C CYS A 131 -10.92 6.87 17.52
#